data_AF-A0A2G1DKW9-F1
#
_entry.id   AF-A0A2G1DKW9-F1
#
_cell.length_a   1.000
_cell.length_b   1.000
_cell.length_c   1.000
_cell.angle_alpha   90.00
_cell.angle_beta   90.00
_cell.angle_gamma   90.00
#
_symmetry.space_group_name_H-M   'P 1'
#
loop_
_entity.id
_entity.type
_entity.pdbx_description
1 polymer ?
#
loop_
_entity_poly.entity_id
_entity_poly.type
_entity_poly.pdbx_seq_one_letter_code
_entity_poly.pdbx_strand_id
1 'polypeptide(L)'
;MNNPKNLFIATFIIIISTYLYIFGEEKTMQIIFQEYLYLIALFLVCIAFLFFKFKLNKYEIVEFIPTNNFSLKSTILFFIIFELIDYNSKDGFKGMISQWFIYWVFGVFALVLTHTLNYYKNYKILQKMK
;
A
#
# COMPACT_ATOMS: atom_id res chain seq x y z
N MET A 1 0.60 -19.21 8.61
CA MET A 1 1.38 -18.03 9.02
C MET A 1 1.71 -17.06 7.86
N ASN A 2 1.04 -17.13 6.70
CA ASN A 2 1.26 -16.25 5.54
C ASN A 2 -0.04 -15.52 5.15
N ASN A 3 -0.49 -14.57 5.97
CA ASN A 3 -1.57 -13.65 5.56
C ASN A 3 -0.91 -12.33 5.14
N PRO A 4 -1.09 -11.86 3.89
CA PRO A 4 -0.54 -10.58 3.41
C PRO A 4 -0.86 -9.40 4.33
N LYS A 5 -2.03 -9.42 5.00
CA LYS A 5 -2.41 -8.40 5.99
C LYS A 5 -1.42 -8.32 7.16
N ASN A 6 -0.96 -9.47 7.66
CA ASN A 6 -0.02 -9.52 8.78
C ASN A 6 1.36 -8.99 8.36
N LEU A 7 1.73 -9.18 7.09
CA LEU A 7 2.98 -8.64 6.54
C LEU A 7 2.93 -7.11 6.47
N PHE A 8 1.85 -6.50 5.99
CA PHE A 8 1.73 -5.03 5.96
C PHE A 8 1.74 -4.41 7.37
N ILE A 9 1.11 -5.06 8.35
CA ILE A 9 1.14 -4.59 9.74
C ILE A 9 2.56 -4.71 10.32
N ALA A 10 3.23 -5.84 10.10
CA ALA A 10 4.59 -6.05 10.58
C ALA A 10 5.58 -5.05 9.97
N THR A 11 5.52 -4.82 8.65
CA THR A 11 6.39 -3.85 7.99
C THR A 11 6.11 -2.42 8.44
N PHE A 12 4.85 -2.05 8.68
CA PHE A 12 4.50 -0.76 9.27
C PHE A 12 5.18 -0.56 10.64
N ILE A 13 5.06 -1.53 11.54
CA ILE A 13 5.67 -1.47 12.87
C ILE A 13 7.19 -1.34 12.77
N ILE A 14 7.83 -2.09 11.87
CA ILE A 14 9.28 -2.02 11.63
C ILE A 14 9.69 -0.63 11.14
N ILE A 15 8.97 -0.07 10.17
CA ILE A 15 9.25 1.28 9.63
C ILE A 15 9.14 2.32 10.74
N ILE A 16 8.04 2.33 11.49
CA ILE A 16 7.83 3.30 12.58
C ILE A 16 8.90 3.15 13.67
N SER A 17 9.22 1.92 14.08
CA SER A 17 10.25 1.66 15.09
C SER A 17 11.63 2.13 14.62
N THR A 18 11.95 1.89 13.35
CA THR A 18 13.19 2.34 12.72
C THR A 18 13.25 3.88 12.67
N TYR A 19 12.14 4.54 12.35
CA TYR A 19 12.08 5.99 12.27
C TYR A 19 12.25 6.63 13.64
N LEU A 20 11.56 6.12 14.66
CA LEU A 20 11.71 6.59 16.03
C LEU A 20 13.17 6.43 16.52
N TYR A 21 13.82 5.32 16.17
CA TYR A 21 15.22 5.07 16.54
C TYR A 21 16.22 5.97 15.79
N ILE A 22 16.05 6.17 14.47
CA ILE A 22 17.02 6.88 13.62
C ILE A 22 16.80 8.39 13.62
N PHE A 23 15.55 8.84 13.59
CA PHE A 23 15.18 10.25 13.40
C PHE A 23 14.61 10.90 14.66
N GLY A 24 14.16 10.11 15.64
CA GLY A 24 13.44 10.61 16.82
C GLY A 24 11.97 10.94 16.52
N GLU A 25 11.21 11.23 17.57
CA GLU A 25 9.75 11.42 17.51
C GLU A 25 9.33 12.59 16.61
N GLU A 26 9.88 13.78 16.82
CA GLU A 26 9.48 15.00 16.11
C GLU A 26 9.66 14.84 14.59
N LYS A 27 10.83 14.35 14.17
CA LYS A 27 11.14 14.16 12.76
C LYS A 27 10.33 13.02 12.14
N THR A 28 10.04 11.96 12.90
CA THR A 28 9.16 10.87 12.45
C THR A 28 7.77 11.39 12.12
N MET A 29 7.19 12.20 13.02
CA MET A 29 5.88 12.82 12.78
C MET A 29 5.93 13.75 11.57
N GLN A 30 6.99 14.55 11.43
CA GLN A 30 7.15 15.42 10.26
C GLN A 30 7.17 14.62 8.95
N ILE A 31 7.92 13.53 8.87
CA ILE A 31 7.99 12.68 7.67
C ILE A 31 6.61 12.12 7.34
N ILE A 32 5.87 11.60 8.32
CA ILE A 32 4.53 11.05 8.10
C ILE A 32 3.55 12.14 7.63
N PHE A 33 3.58 13.32 8.25
CA PHE A 33 2.69 14.43 7.90
C PHE A 33 3.01 15.05 6.56
N GLN A 34 4.25 15.02 6.08
CA GLN A 34 4.59 15.49 4.74
C GLN A 34 3.88 14.67 3.65
N GLU A 35 3.57 13.41 3.93
CA GLU A 35 2.88 12.51 3.00
C GLU A 35 1.34 12.54 3.12
N TYR A 36 0.77 13.58 3.74
CA TYR A 36 -0.67 13.67 4.02
C TYR A 36 -1.55 13.55 2.78
N LEU A 37 -1.12 14.06 1.62
CA LEU A 37 -1.88 13.95 0.36
C LEU A 37 -2.08 12.49 -0.05
N TYR A 38 -1.04 11.66 0.09
CA TYR A 38 -1.13 10.24 -0.22
C TYR A 38 -2.00 9.49 0.79
N LEU A 39 -1.97 9.89 2.07
CA LEU A 39 -2.86 9.35 3.09
C LEU A 39 -4.33 9.69 2.80
N ILE A 40 -4.62 10.92 2.36
CA ILE A 40 -5.96 11.34 1.93
C ILE A 40 -6.41 10.54 0.71
N ALA A 41 -5.53 10.38 -0.29
CA ALA A 41 -5.83 9.58 -1.48
C ALA A 41 -6.15 8.11 -1.11
N LEU A 42 -5.33 7.52 -0.23
CA LEU A 42 -5.58 6.17 0.29
C LEU A 42 -6.93 6.07 1.02
N PHE A 43 -7.25 7.08 1.83
CA PHE A 43 -8.53 7.13 2.53
C PHE A 43 -9.73 7.16 1.56
N LEU A 44 -9.66 7.95 0.48
CA LEU A 44 -10.70 7.99 -0.55
C LEU A 44 -10.88 6.64 -1.25
N VAL A 45 -9.77 5.96 -1.57
CA VAL A 45 -9.81 4.62 -2.17
C VAL A 45 -10.40 3.59 -1.20
N CYS A 46 -10.08 3.68 0.09
CA CYS A 46 -10.71 2.86 1.13
C CYS A 46 -12.22 3.09 1.23
N ILE A 47 -12.71 4.33 1.13
CA ILE A 47 -14.15 4.61 1.09
C ILE A 47 -14.79 3.94 -0.13
N ALA A 48 -14.20 4.11 -1.32
CA ALA A 48 -14.70 3.49 -2.54
C ALA A 48 -14.75 1.96 -2.42
N PHE A 49 -13.69 1.36 -1.87
CA PHE A 49 -13.63 -0.07 -1.58
C PHE A 49 -14.79 -0.52 -0.69
N LEU A 50 -14.98 0.14 0.45
CA LEU A 50 -16.05 -0.19 1.40
C LEU A 50 -17.43 -0.04 0.76
N PHE A 51 -17.65 1.00 -0.03
CA PHE A 51 -18.91 1.21 -0.76
C PHE A 51 -19.28 0.00 -1.63
N PHE A 52 -18.38 -0.43 -2.52
CA PHE A 52 -18.66 -1.59 -3.38
C PHE A 52 -18.74 -2.90 -2.59
N LYS A 53 -17.92 -3.05 -1.55
CA LYS A 53 -17.96 -4.22 -0.68
C LYS A 53 -19.30 -4.36 0.03
N PHE A 54 -19.88 -3.27 0.52
CA PHE A 54 -21.22 -3.30 1.12
C PHE A 54 -22.32 -3.61 0.10
N LYS A 55 -22.23 -3.06 -1.12
CA LYS A 55 -23.22 -3.35 -2.18
C LYS A 55 -23.19 -4.80 -2.67
N LEU A 56 -22.03 -5.46 -2.57
CA LEU A 56 -21.83 -6.83 -3.04
C LEU A 56 -21.73 -7.87 -1.92
N ASN A 57 -22.09 -7.52 -0.68
CA ASN A 57 -21.89 -8.38 0.49
C ASN A 57 -22.57 -9.76 0.44
N LYS A 58 -23.59 -9.93 -0.41
CA LYS A 58 -24.34 -11.18 -0.60
C LYS A 58 -23.92 -11.96 -1.86
N TYR A 59 -22.94 -11.46 -2.61
CA TYR A 59 -22.52 -12.03 -3.88
C TYR A 59 -21.10 -12.57 -3.78
N GLU A 60 -20.84 -13.68 -4.47
CA GLU A 60 -19.48 -14.15 -4.67
C GLU A 60 -18.72 -13.16 -5.55
N ILE A 61 -17.47 -12.88 -5.18
CA ILE A 61 -16.62 -11.91 -5.86
C ILE A 61 -15.64 -12.66 -6.76
N VAL A 62 -15.76 -12.46 -8.06
CA VAL A 62 -14.78 -12.98 -9.03
C VAL A 62 -13.56 -12.06 -9.06
N GLU A 63 -12.37 -12.64 -8.94
CA GLU A 63 -11.10 -11.91 -9.02
C GLU A 63 -10.67 -11.77 -10.49
N PHE A 64 -10.87 -10.58 -11.07
CA PHE A 64 -10.48 -10.30 -12.47
C PHE A 64 -9.01 -9.89 -12.59
N ILE A 65 -8.46 -9.31 -11.53
CA ILE A 65 -7.06 -8.89 -11.42
C ILE A 65 -6.46 -9.73 -10.29
N PRO A 66 -5.60 -10.72 -10.60
CA PRO A 66 -5.03 -11.60 -9.59
C PRO A 66 -4.03 -10.85 -8.71
N THR A 67 -4.19 -10.96 -7.40
CA THR A 67 -3.34 -10.29 -6.40
C THR A 67 -2.05 -11.05 -6.05
N ASN A 68 -1.89 -12.30 -6.49
CA ASN A 68 -0.79 -13.19 -6.06
C ASN A 68 0.25 -13.55 -7.13
N ASN A 69 0.26 -12.90 -8.30
CA ASN A 69 1.08 -13.34 -9.44
C ASN A 69 2.47 -12.68 -9.56
N PHE A 70 2.90 -11.87 -8.59
CA PHE A 70 4.23 -11.23 -8.64
C PHE A 70 5.33 -12.18 -8.17
N SER A 71 6.40 -12.32 -8.98
CA SER A 71 7.56 -13.13 -8.60
C SER A 71 8.41 -12.41 -7.56
N LEU A 72 8.76 -13.11 -6.48
CA LEU A 72 9.63 -12.61 -5.41
C LEU A 72 10.99 -12.11 -5.96
N LYS A 73 11.52 -12.78 -6.98
CA LYS A 73 12.73 -12.36 -7.70
C LYS A 73 12.59 -10.95 -8.30
N SER A 74 11.48 -10.66 -8.97
CA SER A 74 11.22 -9.35 -9.56
C SER A 74 11.02 -8.29 -8.48
N THR A 75 10.34 -8.62 -7.37
CA THR A 75 10.13 -7.69 -6.26
C THR A 75 11.45 -7.29 -5.59
N ILE A 76 12.34 -8.25 -5.34
CA ILE A 76 13.67 -7.98 -4.78
C ILE A 76 14.50 -7.12 -5.73
N LEU A 77 14.50 -7.44 -7.03
CA LEU A 77 15.25 -6.65 -8.01
C LEU A 77 14.75 -5.21 -8.08
N PHE A 78 13.43 -5.02 -8.10
CA PHE A 78 12.81 -3.70 -8.08
C PHE A 78 13.19 -2.94 -6.80
N PHE A 79 13.10 -3.59 -5.64
CA PHE A 79 13.46 -2.99 -4.37
C PHE A 79 14.91 -2.51 -4.35
N ILE A 80 15.87 -3.34 -4.75
CA ILE A 80 17.30 -2.97 -4.78
C ILE A 80 17.54 -1.76 -5.69
N ILE A 81 16.91 -1.70 -6.86
CA ILE A 81 17.06 -0.57 -7.79
C ILE A 81 16.56 0.72 -7.14
N PHE A 82 15.39 0.69 -6.49
CA PHE A 82 14.83 1.87 -5.83
C PHE A 82 15.70 2.35 -4.66
N GLU A 83 16.16 1.44 -3.79
CA GLU A 83 17.04 1.80 -2.68
C GLU A 83 18.36 2.43 -3.17
N LEU A 84 18.93 1.95 -4.27
CA LEU A 84 20.13 2.55 -4.87
C LEU A 84 19.87 3.96 -5.43
N ILE A 85 18.72 4.17 -6.07
CA ILE A 85 18.34 5.49 -6.60
C ILE A 85 18.12 6.46 -5.43
N ASP A 86 17.42 6.03 -4.40
CA ASP A 86 17.12 6.87 -3.23
C ASP A 86 18.38 7.22 -2.45
N TYR A 87 19.29 6.25 -2.24
CA TYR A 87 20.56 6.53 -1.58
C TYR A 87 21.32 7.67 -2.27
N ASN A 88 21.36 7.66 -3.60
CA ASN A 88 22.07 8.68 -4.37
C ASN A 88 21.32 10.02 -4.45
N SER A 89 19.99 10.01 -4.37
CA SER A 89 19.15 11.20 -4.57
C SER A 89 18.64 11.84 -3.28
N LYS A 90 18.72 11.13 -2.14
CA LYS A 90 18.14 11.52 -0.84
C LYS A 90 19.18 11.41 0.27
N ASP A 91 20.24 12.23 0.22
CA ASP A 91 21.20 12.40 1.32
C ASP A 91 21.69 11.09 1.98
N GLY A 92 21.95 10.07 1.15
CA GLY A 92 22.44 8.76 1.59
C GLY A 92 21.41 7.94 2.38
N PHE A 93 21.89 7.20 3.38
CA PHE A 93 21.06 6.26 4.14
C PHE A 93 19.86 6.91 4.83
N LYS A 94 20.03 8.12 5.36
CA LYS A 94 18.96 8.78 6.12
C LYS A 94 17.79 9.18 5.22
N GLY A 95 18.05 9.77 4.05
CA GLY A 95 16.94 10.12 3.17
C GLY A 95 16.40 8.90 2.41
N MET A 96 17.20 7.87 2.14
CA MET A 96 16.70 6.58 1.64
C MET A 96 15.67 5.96 2.62
N ILE A 97 16.04 5.83 3.90
CA ILE A 97 15.14 5.29 4.93
C ILE A 97 13.90 6.15 5.07
N SER A 98 13.98 7.48 4.93
CA SER A 98 12.81 8.37 5.06
C SER A 98 11.73 8.12 4.00
N GLN A 99 12.07 7.51 2.85
CA GLN A 99 11.12 7.14 1.80
C GLN A 99 10.34 5.84 2.08
N TRP A 100 10.76 5.02 3.03
CA TRP A 100 10.12 3.72 3.25
C TRP A 100 8.63 3.81 3.58
N PHE A 101 8.23 4.85 4.32
CA PHE A 101 6.83 5.11 4.65
C PHE A 101 5.96 5.35 3.41
N ILE A 102 6.39 6.19 2.47
CA ILE A 102 5.62 6.45 1.24
C ILE A 102 5.52 5.20 0.37
N TYR A 103 6.59 4.39 0.28
CA TYR A 103 6.54 3.10 -0.42
C TYR A 103 5.58 2.12 0.22
N TRP A 104 5.53 2.09 1.56
CA TRP A 104 4.54 1.31 2.28
C TRP A 104 3.11 1.79 1.97
N VAL A 105 2.86 3.11 1.97
CA VAL A 105 1.56 3.70 1.60
C VAL A 105 1.17 3.31 0.17
N PHE A 106 2.09 3.36 -0.80
CA PHE A 106 1.83 2.93 -2.17
C PHE A 106 1.53 1.43 -2.28
N GLY A 107 2.22 0.60 -1.50
CA GLY A 107 1.92 -0.83 -1.42
C GLY A 107 0.50 -1.10 -0.94
N VAL A 108 0.07 -0.42 0.12
CA VAL A 108 -1.31 -0.50 0.63
C VAL A 108 -2.29 0.04 -0.41
N PHE A 109 -1.97 1.18 -1.03
CA PHE A 109 -2.80 1.81 -2.06
C PHE A 109 -3.05 0.88 -3.25
N ALA A 110 -2.00 0.27 -3.80
CA ALA A 110 -2.10 -0.65 -4.92
C ALA A 110 -2.98 -1.87 -4.56
N LEU A 111 -2.83 -2.40 -3.35
CA LEU A 111 -3.64 -3.53 -2.85
C LEU A 111 -5.12 -3.14 -2.75
N VAL A 112 -5.44 -2.03 -2.08
CA VAL A 112 -6.84 -1.59 -1.89
C VAL A 112 -7.46 -1.21 -3.23
N LEU A 113 -6.71 -0.55 -4.11
CA LEU A 113 -7.18 -0.20 -5.45
C LEU A 113 -7.50 -1.44 -6.28
N THR A 114 -6.63 -2.45 -6.27
CA THR A 114 -6.84 -3.71 -7.00
C THR A 114 -8.11 -4.41 -6.53
N HIS A 115 -8.31 -4.49 -5.22
CA HIS A 115 -9.56 -5.02 -4.67
C HIS A 115 -10.76 -4.16 -5.07
N THR A 116 -10.67 -2.84 -4.96
CA THR A 116 -11.75 -1.92 -5.39
C THR A 116 -12.14 -2.16 -6.85
N LEU A 117 -11.17 -2.32 -7.75
CA LEU A 117 -11.42 -2.58 -9.17
C LEU A 117 -12.09 -3.94 -9.40
N ASN A 118 -11.68 -4.98 -8.67
CA ASN A 118 -12.34 -6.29 -8.72
C ASN A 118 -13.81 -6.18 -8.25
N TYR A 119 -14.08 -5.52 -7.13
CA TYR A 119 -15.45 -5.29 -6.65
C TYR A 119 -16.27 -4.43 -7.62
N TYR A 120 -15.69 -3.36 -8.18
CA TYR A 120 -16.36 -2.52 -9.18
C TYR A 120 -16.76 -3.31 -10.44
N LYS A 121 -15.89 -4.19 -10.95
CA LYS A 121 -16.22 -5.05 -12.10
C LYS A 121 -17.37 -6.00 -11.80
N ASN A 122 -17.37 -6.64 -10.63
CA ASN A 122 -18.50 -7.48 -10.18
C ASN A 122 -19.79 -6.66 -10.09
N TYR A 123 -19.74 -5.45 -9.55
CA TYR A 123 -20.89 -4.56 -9.43
C TYR A 123 -21.47 -4.18 -10.80
N LYS A 124 -20.60 -3.88 -11.77
CA LYS A 124 -21.01 -3.57 -13.15
C LYS A 124 -21.70 -4.76 -13.84
N ILE A 125 -21.25 -5.98 -13.55
CA ILE A 125 -21.89 -7.20 -14.06
C ILE A 125 -23.29 -7.37 -13.44
N LEU A 126 -23.41 -7.20 -12.13
CA LEU A 126 -24.69 -7.25 -11.43
C LEU A 126 -25.70 -6.24 -12.01
N GLN A 127 -25.26 -5.02 -12.29
CA GLN A 127 -26.11 -3.99 -12.89
C GLN A 127 -26.61 -4.35 -14.30
N LYS A 128 -25.87 -5.16 -15.06
CA LYS A 128 -26.29 -5.61 -16.40
C LYS A 128 -27.24 -6.81 -16.37
N MET A 129 -27.26 -7.55 -15.27
CA MET A 129 -28.14 -8.71 -15.08
C MET A 129 -29.50 -8.34 -14.48
N LYS A 130 -29.62 -7.12 -13.95
CA LYS A 130 -30.88 -6.52 -13.52
C LYS A 130 -31.52 -5.75 -14.66
#